data_AF-A0A2D9C675-F1
#
_entry.id   AF-A0A2D9C675-F1
#
_cell.length_a   1.000
_cell.length_b   1.000
_cell.length_c   1.000
_cell.angle_alpha   90.00
_cell.angle_beta   90.00
_cell.angle_gamma   90.00
#
_symmetry.space_group_name_H-M   'P 1'
#
loop_
_entity.id
_entity.type
_entity.pdbx_description
1 polymer ?
#
loop_
_entity_poly.entity_id
_entity_poly.type
_entity_poly.pdbx_seq_one_letter_code
_entity_poly.pdbx_strand_id
1 'polypeptide(L)' 'MDDLNLAASLKRTIAEKRDQIQTVMMEGMLKDIEHYKSLQGQLEVLNLVEMTIKDFYKENKFE' A
#
# COMPACT_ATOMS: atom_id res chain seq x y z
N MET A 1 -6.80 -10.97 19.54
CA MET A 1 -5.39 -10.47 19.58
C MET A 1 -4.75 -10.60 18.19
N ASP A 2 -5.00 -11.70 17.47
CA ASP A 2 -4.45 -11.94 16.14
C ASP A 2 -4.94 -10.98 15.04
N ASP A 3 -6.22 -10.63 15.01
CA ASP A 3 -6.78 -9.79 13.95
C ASP A 3 -6.25 -8.34 13.96
N LEU A 4 -6.09 -7.78 15.16
CA LEU A 4 -5.47 -6.46 15.34
C LEU A 4 -3.98 -6.48 14.97
N ASN A 5 -3.28 -7.57 15.27
CA ASN A 5 -1.88 -7.76 14.89
C ASN A 5 -1.72 -7.92 13.37
N LEU A 6 -2.63 -8.67 12.73
CA LEU A 6 -2.64 -8.84 11.27
C LEU A 6 -2.89 -7.50 10.56
N ALA A 7 -3.90 -6.74 10.99
CA ALA A 7 -4.19 -5.42 10.44
C ALA A 7 -2.99 -4.46 10.56
N ALA A 8 -2.32 -4.46 11.72
CA ALA A 8 -1.14 -3.64 11.96
C ALA A 8 0.05 -4.06 11.08
N SER A 9 0.28 -5.37 10.93
CA SER A 9 1.32 -5.93 10.07
C SER A 9 1.09 -5.56 8.60
N LEU A 10 -0.14 -5.76 8.10
CA LEU A 10 -0.50 -5.42 6.72
C LEU A 10 -0.32 -3.92 6.43
N LYS A 11 -0.77 -3.04 7.33
CA LYS A 11 -0.57 -1.59 7.20
C LYS A 11 0.90 -1.21 7.13
N ARG A 12 1.74 -1.83 7.95
CA ARG A 12 3.19 -1.58 7.94
C ARG A 12 3.80 -2.01 6.60
N THR A 13 3.51 -3.21 6.14
CA THR A 13 4.00 -3.73 4.85
C THR A 13 3.59 -2.84 3.67
N ILE A 14 2.33 -2.37 3.65
CA ILE A 14 1.84 -1.45 2.61
C ILE A 14 2.60 -0.11 2.67
N ALA A 15 2.80 0.44 3.88
CA ALA A 15 3.51 1.70 4.06
C ALA A 15 4.98 1.60 3.61
N GLU A 16 5.68 0.53 4.00
CA GLU A 16 7.06 0.28 3.57
C GLU A 16 7.17 0.16 2.05
N LYS A 17 6.24 -0.56 1.41
CA LYS A 17 6.26 -0.70 -0.06
C LYS A 17 5.96 0.62 -0.78
N ARG A 18 5.01 1.40 -0.25
CA ARG A 18 4.68 2.74 -0.77
C ARG A 18 5.92 3.65 -0.71
N ASP A 19 6.61 3.66 0.42
CA ASP A 19 7.82 4.46 0.63
C ASP A 19 8.93 4.09 -0.36
N GLN A 20 9.17 2.79 -0.58
CA GLN A 20 10.12 2.32 -1.60
C GLN A 20 9.76 2.82 -3.01
N ILE A 21 8.49 2.73 -3.40
CA ILE A 21 8.05 3.20 -4.72
C ILE A 21 8.24 4.71 -4.83
N GLN A 22 7.80 5.47 -3.83
CA GLN A 22 7.94 6.92 -3.80
C GLN A 22 9.41 7.35 -3.84
N THR A 23 10.28 6.65 -3.11
CA THR A 23 11.73 6.87 -3.14
C THR A 23 12.28 6.73 -4.56
N VAL A 24 11.96 5.63 -5.26
CA VAL A 24 12.38 5.42 -6.66
C VAL A 24 11.88 6.54 -7.59
N MET A 25 10.65 7.02 -7.36
CA MET A 25 10.05 8.10 -8.15
C MET A 25 10.68 9.48 -7.86
N MET A 26 11.03 9.77 -6.60
CA MET A 26 11.55 11.07 -6.15
C MET A 26 13.05 11.22 -6.36
N GLU A 27 13.83 10.15 -6.15
CA GLU A 27 15.29 10.17 -6.28
C GLU A 27 15.76 10.10 -7.74
N GLY A 28 14.84 10.18 -8.71
CA GLY A 28 15.17 10.20 -10.13
C GLY A 28 15.65 8.85 -10.67
N MET A 29 15.39 7.74 -9.96
CA MET A 29 15.75 6.38 -10.40
C MET A 29 14.78 5.80 -11.45
N LEU A 30 14.06 6.67 -12.16
CA LEU A 30 13.14 6.28 -13.22
C LEU A 30 13.91 5.94 -14.50
N LYS A 31 13.75 4.71 -14.99
CA LYS A 31 14.35 4.27 -16.26
C LYS A 31 13.74 4.97 -17.47
N ASP A 32 12.41 5.06 -17.51
CA ASP A 32 11.63 5.66 -18.58
C ASP A 32 10.20 5.95 -18.10
N ILE A 33 9.37 6.48 -19.01
CA ILE A 33 7.96 6.80 -18.73
C ILE A 33 7.11 5.56 -18.45
N GLU A 34 7.47 4.40 -19.00
CA GLU A 34 6.72 3.17 -18.80
C GLU A 34 6.99 2.61 -17.40
N HIS A 35 8.23 2.73 -16.92
CA HIS A 35 8.58 2.46 -15.52
C HIS A 35 7.80 3.36 -14.56
N TYR A 36 7.68 4.66 -14.86
CA TYR A 36 6.84 5.57 -14.07
C TYR A 36 5.38 5.13 -14.00
N LYS A 37 4.77 4.79 -15.15
CA LYS A 37 3.39 4.29 -15.19
C LYS A 37 3.22 2.98 -14.42
N SER A 38 4.20 2.08 -14.51
CA SER A 38 4.20 0.83 -13.75
C SER A 38 4.21 1.10 -12.24
N LEU A 39 5.06 2.01 -11.77
CA LEU A 39 5.13 2.40 -10.36
C LEU A 39 3.84 3.10 -9.90
N GLN A 40 3.25 3.95 -10.74
CA GLN A 40 1.94 4.55 -10.46
C GLN A 40 0.83 3.50 -10.33
N GLY A 41 0.78 2.51 -11.23
CA GLY A 41 -0.17 1.40 -11.12
C GLY A 41 0.01 0.58 -9.84
N GLN A 42 1.26 0.35 -9.41
CA GLN A 42 1.53 -0.29 -8.13
C GLN A 42 1.00 0.52 -6.94
N LEU A 43 1.14 1.85 -6.95
CA LEU A 43 0.58 2.72 -5.91
C LEU A 43 -0.94 2.66 -5.87
N GLU A 44 -1.60 2.65 -7.03
CA GLU A 44 -3.06 2.54 -7.13
C GLU A 44 -3.57 1.24 -6.51
N VAL A 45 -2.91 0.11 -6.80
CA VAL A 45 -3.23 -1.19 -6.21
C VAL A 45 -3.00 -1.19 -4.69
N LEU A 46 -1.88 -0.62 -4.20
CA LEU A 46 -1.64 -0.51 -2.76
C LEU A 46 -2.72 0.30 -2.05
N ASN A 47 -3.18 1.39 -2.66
CA ASN A 47 -4.26 2.21 -2.11
C ASN A 47 -5.59 1.44 -2.07
N LEU A 48 -5.93 0.72 -3.14
CA LEU A 48 -7.11 -0.14 -3.19
C LEU A 48 -7.07 -1.19 -2.07
N VAL A 49 -5.95 -1.90 -1.93
CA VAL A 49 -5.78 -2.94 -0.89
C VAL A 49 -5.89 -2.33 0.51
N GLU A 50 -5.27 -1.17 0.76
CA GLU A 50 -5.36 -0.49 2.05
C GLU A 50 -6.81 -0.09 2.39
N MET A 51 -7.56 0.42 1.39
CA MET A 51 -8.98 0.74 1.55
C MET A 51 -9.80 -0.50 1.88
N THR A 52 -9.63 -1.59 1.12
CA THR A 52 -10.34 -2.85 1.35
C THR A 52 -10.08 -3.41 2.76
N ILE A 53 -8.82 -3.40 3.21
CA ILE A 53 -8.47 -3.82 4.58
C ILE A 53 -9.16 -2.92 5.60
N LYS A 54 -9.12 -1.59 5.40
CA LYS A 54 -9.74 -0.64 6.30
C LYS A 54 -11.25 -0.85 6.41
N ASP A 55 -11.91 -1.13 5.30
CA ASP A 55 -13.36 -1.33 5.26
C ASP A 55 -13.75 -2.68 5.86
N PHE A 56 -13.02 -3.76 5.56
CA PHE A 56 -13.18 -5.06 6.23
C PHE A 56 -13.12 -4.94 7.76
N TYR A 57 -12.09 -4.27 8.30
CA TYR A 57 -11.96 -4.11 9.75
C TYR A 57 -12.90 -3.06 10.36
N LYS A 58 -13.56 -2.20 9.56
CA LYS A 58 -14.63 -1.32 10.06
C LYS A 58 -15.95 -2.05 10.15
N GLU A 59 -16.28 -2.88 9.14
CA GLU A 59 -17.50 -3.66 9.10
C GLU A 59 -17.51 -4.73 10.21
N ASN A 60 -16.38 -5.40 10.43
CA ASN A 60 -16.21 -6.40 11.48
C ASN A 60 -16.00 -5.82 12.90
N LYS A 61 -16.12 -4.49 13.09
CA LYS A 61 -16.05 -3.86 14.44
C LYS A 61 -17.39 -3.84 15.18
N PHE A 62 -18.47 -4.29 14.54
CA PHE A 62 -19.83 -4.31 15.09
C PHE A 62 -20.38 -5.72 15.35
N GLU A 63 -19.54 -6.76 15.29
CA GLU A 63 -19.86 -8.11 15.77
C GLU A 63 -19.26 -8.39 17.16
#